data_AF-A0ABD5PRG6-F1
#
_entry.id   AF-A0ABD5PRG6-F1
#
_cell.length_a   1.000
_cell.length_b   1.000
_cell.length_c   1.000
_cell.angle_alpha   90.00
_cell.angle_beta   90.00
_cell.angle_gamma   90.00
#
_symmetry.space_group_name_H-M   'P 1'
#
loop_
_entity.id
_entity.type
_entity.pdbx_description
1 polymer ?
#
loop_
_entity_poly.entity_id
_entity_poly.type
_entity_poly.pdbx_seq_one_letter_code
_entity_poly.pdbx_strand_id
1 'polypeptide(L)'
;MRYPEYEELLAESRPGTAAYTPHTQTDLLEEDVDIERLLTRSQNQEQGRIEAELGQIESRLQDRKELHDESVAELEDAVRVEKDRLQRLQHPFSAEDRVTSQKRRIRELEQQLQELQRAYWQDCEQLQRERRRLQRELTELTDTDLSLFF
;
A
#
# COMPACT_ATOMS: atom_id res chain seq x y z
N MET A 1 40.71 -5.58 -44.38
CA MET A 1 41.16 -4.52 -43.46
C MET A 1 41.82 -5.19 -42.27
N ARG A 2 43.10 -4.91 -42.03
CA ARG A 2 43.78 -5.27 -40.77
C ARG A 2 43.77 -4.03 -39.91
N TYR A 3 43.30 -4.15 -38.66
CA TYR A 3 43.20 -3.05 -37.72
C TYR A 3 44.38 -3.13 -36.75
N PRO A 4 45.47 -2.37 -36.99
CA PRO A 4 46.71 -2.48 -36.21
C PRO A 4 46.51 -2.17 -34.72
N GLU A 5 45.59 -1.26 -34.39
CA GLU A 5 45.23 -0.91 -33.01
C GLU A 5 44.58 -2.08 -32.24
N TYR A 6 43.98 -3.03 -32.96
CA TYR A 6 43.37 -4.23 -32.37
C TYR A 6 44.41 -5.32 -32.07
N GLU A 7 45.49 -5.38 -32.85
CA GLU A 7 46.60 -6.31 -32.61
C GLU A 7 47.48 -5.87 -31.43
N GLU A 8 47.60 -4.56 -31.17
CA GLU A 8 48.31 -4.02 -30.01
C GLU A 8 47.57 -4.31 -28.70
N LEU A 9 46.24 -4.13 -28.66
CA LEU A 9 45.41 -4.51 -27.50
C LEU A 9 45.44 -6.02 -27.24
N LEU A 10 45.54 -6.85 -28.28
CA LEU A 10 45.71 -8.30 -28.15
C LEU A 10 47.13 -8.71 -27.75
N ALA A 11 48.13 -7.88 -28.03
CA ALA A 11 49.51 -8.10 -27.60
C ALA A 11 49.74 -7.69 -26.15
N GLU A 12 49.09 -6.62 -25.67
CA GLU A 12 49.10 -6.21 -24.25
C GLU A 12 48.33 -7.19 -23.35
N SER A 13 47.34 -7.89 -23.91
CA SER A 13 46.59 -8.95 -23.23
C SER A 13 47.21 -10.34 -23.39
N ARG A 14 48.40 -10.47 -23.98
CA ARG A 14 49.22 -11.70 -23.84
C ARG A 14 49.94 -11.63 -22.50
N PRO A 15 49.53 -12.40 -21.48
CA PRO A 15 50.32 -12.52 -20.27
C PRO A 15 51.65 -13.18 -20.63
N GLY A 16 52.73 -12.42 -20.60
CA GLY A 16 54.08 -12.97 -20.66
C GLY A 16 54.28 -13.82 -19.42
N THR A 17 54.13 -15.14 -19.52
CA THR A 17 54.59 -16.17 -18.56
C THR A 17 54.60 -15.72 -17.09
N ALA A 18 53.54 -15.05 -16.65
CA ALA A 18 53.23 -14.88 -15.25
C ALA A 18 52.37 -16.08 -14.92
N ALA A 19 52.79 -16.85 -13.92
CA ALA A 19 52.12 -18.06 -13.49
C ALA A 19 50.60 -17.87 -13.51
N TYR A 20 49.92 -18.60 -14.41
CA TYR A 20 48.50 -18.80 -14.30
C TYR A 20 48.30 -19.55 -12.99
N THR A 21 48.04 -18.83 -11.90
CA THR A 21 47.47 -19.41 -10.70
C THR A 21 46.07 -19.84 -11.12
N PRO A 22 45.79 -21.15 -11.21
CA PRO A 22 44.41 -21.57 -11.38
C PRO A 22 43.65 -20.99 -10.19
N HIS A 23 42.63 -20.16 -10.46
CA HIS A 23 41.65 -19.86 -9.43
C HIS A 23 41.13 -21.21 -8.95
N THR A 24 41.57 -21.59 -7.76
CA THR A 24 41.16 -22.83 -7.12
C THR A 24 39.66 -22.79 -6.99
N GLN A 25 38.96 -23.91 -7.22
CA GLN A 25 37.50 -24.02 -7.07
C GLN A 25 36.95 -23.38 -5.78
N THR A 26 37.78 -23.24 -4.74
CA THR A 26 37.51 -22.51 -3.51
C THR A 26 37.24 -21.00 -3.67
N ASP A 27 37.89 -20.28 -4.59
CA ASP A 27 37.65 -18.84 -4.81
C ASP A 27 36.22 -18.59 -5.35
N LEU A 28 35.79 -19.42 -6.31
CA LEU A 28 34.44 -19.35 -6.89
C LEU A 28 33.36 -19.70 -5.86
N LEU A 29 33.62 -20.69 -5.00
CA LEU A 29 32.70 -21.07 -3.93
C LEU A 29 32.61 -20.02 -2.82
N GLU A 30 33.68 -19.26 -2.55
CA GLU A 30 33.63 -18.14 -1.60
C GLU A 30 32.84 -16.95 -2.16
N GLU A 31 33.01 -16.60 -3.44
CA GLU A 31 32.21 -15.56 -4.11
C GLU A 31 30.72 -15.93 -4.19
N ASP A 32 30.38 -17.20 -4.50
CA ASP A 32 29.00 -17.68 -4.54
C ASP A 32 28.32 -17.57 -3.15
N VAL A 33 29.02 -17.94 -2.08
CA VAL A 33 28.53 -17.83 -0.70
C VAL A 33 28.30 -16.36 -0.28
N ASP A 34 29.13 -15.44 -0.75
CA ASP A 34 28.95 -14.01 -0.48
C ASP A 34 27.78 -13.40 -1.27
N ILE A 35 27.55 -13.85 -2.52
CA ILE A 35 26.38 -13.46 -3.32
C ILE A 35 25.09 -13.96 -2.68
N GLU A 36 25.04 -15.23 -2.27
CA GLU A 36 23.87 -15.82 -1.58
C GLU A 36 23.52 -15.04 -0.31
N ARG A 37 24.52 -14.71 0.52
CA ARG A 37 24.31 -13.89 1.74
C ARG A 37 23.75 -12.50 1.42
N LEU A 38 24.23 -11.85 0.37
CA LEU A 38 23.72 -10.54 -0.05
C LEU A 38 22.28 -10.63 -0.56
N LEU A 39 21.96 -11.67 -1.34
CA LEU A 39 20.60 -11.92 -1.83
C LEU A 39 19.63 -12.18 -0.69
N THR A 40 19.96 -13.09 0.23
CA THR A 40 19.14 -13.38 1.42
C THR A 40 18.93 -12.13 2.27
N ARG A 41 19.98 -11.32 2.49
CA ARG A 41 19.86 -10.06 3.22
C ARG A 41 18.90 -9.08 2.52
N SER A 42 19.01 -8.97 1.20
CA SER A 42 18.15 -8.11 0.38
C SER A 42 16.69 -8.56 0.43
N GLN A 43 16.43 -9.86 0.27
CA GLN A 43 15.08 -10.44 0.37
C GLN A 43 14.47 -10.21 1.75
N ASN A 44 15.20 -10.49 2.83
CA ASN A 44 14.72 -10.26 4.19
C ASN A 44 14.39 -8.79 4.45
N GLN A 45 15.19 -7.87 3.89
CA GLN A 45 14.93 -6.44 4.00
C GLN A 45 13.66 -6.04 3.24
N GLU A 46 13.45 -6.58 2.04
CA GLU A 46 12.26 -6.30 1.24
C GLU A 46 10.99 -6.89 1.89
N GLN A 47 11.05 -8.12 2.39
CA GLN A 47 9.96 -8.74 3.16
C GLN A 47 9.60 -7.87 4.37
N GLY A 48 10.60 -7.47 5.17
CA GLY A 48 10.37 -6.60 6.32
C GLY A 48 9.77 -5.23 5.95
N ARG A 49 10.12 -4.67 4.78
CA ARG A 49 9.50 -3.43 4.27
C ARG A 49 8.02 -3.65 3.98
N ILE A 50 7.69 -4.72 3.25
CA ILE A 50 6.31 -5.02 2.85
C ILE A 50 5.44 -5.34 4.08
N GLU A 51 5.96 -6.08 5.05
CA GLU A 51 5.28 -6.36 6.32
C GLU A 51 4.99 -5.06 7.10
N ALA A 52 5.96 -4.15 7.17
CA ALA A 52 5.76 -2.85 7.80
C ALA A 52 4.70 -2.00 7.07
N GLU A 53 4.70 -2.02 5.74
CA GLU A 53 3.66 -1.35 4.94
C GLU A 53 2.28 -1.96 5.16
N LEU A 54 2.17 -3.29 5.24
CA LEU A 54 0.92 -3.98 5.58
C LEU A 54 0.39 -3.55 6.95
N GLY A 55 1.26 -3.48 7.96
CA GLY A 55 0.90 -2.99 9.29
C GLY A 55 0.42 -1.53 9.26
N GLN A 56 1.02 -0.68 8.44
CA GLN A 56 0.55 0.70 8.25
C GLN A 56 -0.84 0.75 7.61
N ILE A 57 -1.12 -0.10 6.61
CA ILE A 57 -2.45 -0.17 5.98
C ILE A 57 -3.50 -0.61 7.00
N GLU A 58 -3.17 -1.58 7.87
CA GLU A 58 -4.07 -2.03 8.92
C GLU A 58 -4.38 -0.93 9.94
N SER A 59 -3.36 -0.18 10.38
CA SER A 59 -3.56 1.00 11.23
C SER A 59 -4.46 2.02 10.54
N ARG A 60 -4.19 2.35 9.27
CA ARG A 60 -5.00 3.31 8.51
C ARG A 60 -6.46 2.85 8.38
N LEU A 61 -6.71 1.57 8.13
CA LEU A 61 -8.08 1.03 8.07
C LEU A 61 -8.81 1.20 9.42
N GLN A 62 -8.11 0.98 10.53
CA GLN A 62 -8.67 1.18 11.86
C GLN A 62 -8.96 2.66 12.13
N ASP A 63 -7.99 3.54 11.87
CA ASP A 63 -8.15 5.00 12.05
C ASP A 63 -9.32 5.53 11.21
N ARG A 64 -9.44 5.07 9.96
CA ARG A 64 -10.53 5.47 9.06
C ARG A 64 -11.89 5.01 9.57
N LYS A 65 -11.96 3.82 10.16
CA LYS A 65 -13.18 3.32 10.77
C LYS A 65 -13.60 4.18 11.96
N GLU A 66 -12.66 4.51 12.84
CA GLU A 66 -12.93 5.35 14.01
C GLU A 66 -13.45 6.74 13.60
N LEU A 67 -12.76 7.39 12.64
CA LEU A 67 -13.18 8.68 12.10
C LEU A 67 -14.56 8.62 11.41
N HIS A 68 -14.82 7.53 10.68
CA HIS A 68 -16.11 7.30 10.05
C HIS A 68 -17.22 7.16 11.09
N ASP A 69 -17.00 6.34 12.11
CA ASP A 69 -18.00 6.07 13.16
C ASP A 69 -18.29 7.34 13.97
N GLU A 70 -17.28 8.15 14.28
CA GLU A 70 -17.44 9.48 14.90
C GLU A 70 -18.28 10.41 14.02
N SER A 71 -17.92 10.54 12.75
CA SER A 71 -18.63 11.43 11.82
C SER A 71 -20.08 11.00 11.58
N VAL A 72 -20.35 9.69 11.53
CA VAL A 72 -21.71 9.14 11.43
C VAL A 72 -22.50 9.49 12.69
N ALA A 73 -21.94 9.28 13.87
CA ALA A 73 -22.61 9.59 15.13
C ALA A 73 -22.99 11.08 15.23
N GLU A 74 -22.08 11.99 14.85
CA GLU A 74 -22.36 13.43 14.82
C GLU A 74 -23.51 13.79 13.87
N LEU A 75 -23.50 13.23 12.65
CA LEU A 75 -24.54 13.50 11.65
C LEU A 75 -25.89 12.89 12.05
N GLU A 76 -25.90 11.69 12.62
CA GLU A 76 -27.12 11.05 13.12
C GLU A 76 -27.75 11.86 14.26
N ASP A 77 -26.92 12.35 15.18
CA ASP A 77 -27.36 13.25 16.26
C ASP A 77 -27.92 14.56 15.71
N ALA A 78 -27.27 15.15 14.70
CA ALA A 78 -27.77 16.34 14.02
C ALA A 78 -29.13 16.08 13.34
N VAL A 79 -29.27 14.96 12.63
CA VAL A 79 -30.53 14.55 12.00
C VAL A 79 -31.63 14.37 13.05
N ARG A 80 -31.33 13.75 14.20
CA ARG A 80 -32.28 13.59 15.32
C ARG A 80 -32.76 14.94 15.83
N VAL A 81 -31.84 15.86 16.12
CA VAL A 81 -32.17 17.21 16.61
C VAL A 81 -33.07 17.96 15.60
N GLU A 82 -32.75 17.88 14.31
CA GLU A 82 -33.52 18.55 13.27
C GLU A 82 -34.91 17.90 13.07
N LYS A 83 -35.04 16.58 13.24
CA LYS A 83 -36.33 15.85 13.25
C LYS A 83 -37.19 16.25 14.44
N ASP A 84 -36.61 16.37 15.63
CA ASP A 84 -37.32 16.83 16.83
C ASP A 84 -37.82 18.27 16.68
N ARG A 85 -36.99 19.15 16.10
CA ARG A 85 -37.38 20.52 15.74
C ARG A 85 -38.55 20.52 14.75
N LEU A 86 -38.50 19.66 13.73
CA LEU A 86 -39.60 19.54 12.76
C LEU A 86 -40.90 19.10 13.42
N GLN A 87 -40.86 18.13 14.33
CA GLN A 87 -42.05 17.66 15.06
C GLN A 87 -42.69 18.80 15.86
N ARG A 88 -41.89 19.60 16.57
CA ARG A 88 -42.37 20.79 17.30
C ARG A 88 -42.96 21.85 16.38
N LEU A 89 -42.49 21.94 15.14
CA LEU A 89 -43.02 22.87 14.15
C LEU A 89 -44.32 22.39 13.49
N GLN A 90 -44.76 21.14 13.63
CA GLN A 90 -45.99 20.64 12.98
C GLN A 90 -47.30 21.06 13.67
N HIS A 91 -47.26 22.02 14.60
CA HIS A 91 -48.46 22.61 15.17
C HIS A 91 -49.24 23.46 14.15
N PRO A 92 -50.59 23.52 14.26
CA PRO A 92 -51.48 24.09 13.23
C PRO A 92 -51.28 25.59 12.93
N PHE A 93 -50.42 26.29 13.68
CA PHE A 93 -50.11 27.72 13.49
C PHE A 93 -48.68 28.00 13.00
N SER A 94 -47.90 26.97 12.68
CA SER A 94 -46.54 27.18 12.16
C SER A 94 -46.54 27.62 10.70
N ALA A 95 -45.65 28.56 10.38
CA ALA A 95 -45.41 29.01 9.01
C ALA A 95 -44.92 27.83 8.15
N GLU A 96 -45.61 27.56 7.05
CA GLU A 96 -45.32 26.47 6.11
C GLU A 96 -43.89 26.56 5.57
N ASP A 97 -43.38 27.77 5.34
CA ASP A 97 -42.00 28.04 4.94
C ASP A 97 -40.95 27.51 5.94
N ARG A 98 -41.26 27.57 7.25
CA ARG A 98 -40.35 27.06 8.28
C ARG A 98 -40.33 25.53 8.31
N VAL A 99 -41.48 24.91 8.05
CA VAL A 99 -41.59 23.45 7.97
C VAL A 99 -40.86 22.93 6.73
N THR A 100 -40.98 23.61 5.60
CA THR A 100 -40.29 23.22 4.35
C THR A 100 -38.78 23.43 4.46
N SER A 101 -38.31 24.54 5.05
CA SER A 101 -36.87 24.77 5.30
C SER A 101 -36.29 23.70 6.22
N GLN A 102 -37.02 23.33 7.28
CA GLN A 102 -36.59 22.30 8.23
C GLN A 102 -36.50 20.91 7.57
N LYS A 103 -37.49 20.55 6.74
CA LYS A 103 -37.45 19.30 5.95
C LYS A 103 -36.28 19.27 4.98
N ARG A 104 -35.98 20.40 4.33
CA ARG A 104 -34.82 20.52 3.45
C ARG A 104 -33.52 20.29 4.21
N ARG A 105 -33.38 20.89 5.40
CA ARG A 105 -32.19 20.71 6.24
C ARG A 105 -31.97 19.26 6.63
N ILE A 106 -33.03 18.54 7.01
CA ILE A 106 -32.94 17.09 7.31
C ILE A 106 -32.46 16.32 6.08
N ARG A 107 -33.01 16.60 4.90
CA ARG A 107 -32.59 15.92 3.66
C ARG A 107 -31.13 16.19 3.31
N GLU A 108 -30.65 17.41 3.52
CA GLU A 108 -29.23 17.76 3.31
C GLU A 108 -28.32 16.94 4.24
N LEU A 109 -28.68 16.80 5.51
CA LEU A 109 -27.92 15.97 6.45
C LEU A 109 -27.97 14.48 6.09
N GLU A 110 -29.13 13.97 5.67
CA GLU A 110 -29.27 12.58 5.19
C GLU A 110 -28.46 12.33 3.91
N GLN A 111 -28.36 13.32 3.02
CA GLN A 111 -27.48 13.25 1.84
C GLN A 111 -26.00 13.22 2.24
N GLN A 112 -25.60 14.04 3.20
CA GLN A 112 -24.24 14.04 3.74
C GLN A 112 -23.86 12.68 4.33
N LEU A 113 -24.76 12.02 5.07
CA LEU A 113 -24.55 10.65 5.55
C LEU A 113 -24.30 9.66 4.41
N GLN A 114 -25.10 9.73 3.34
CA GLN A 114 -24.92 8.84 2.19
C GLN A 114 -23.60 9.09 1.46
N GLU A 115 -23.20 10.36 1.29
CA GLU A 115 -21.93 10.74 0.69
C GLU A 115 -20.75 10.24 1.53
N LEU A 116 -20.83 10.41 2.84
CA LEU A 116 -19.81 9.94 3.78
C LEU A 116 -19.65 8.42 3.73
N GLN A 117 -20.76 7.66 3.72
CA GLN A 117 -20.73 6.20 3.59
C GLN A 117 -20.07 5.76 2.27
N ARG A 118 -20.38 6.44 1.16
CA ARG A 118 -19.78 6.14 -0.15
C ARG A 118 -18.28 6.43 -0.15
N ALA A 119 -17.87 7.57 0.39
CA ALA A 119 -16.47 7.96 0.47
C ALA A 119 -15.67 6.98 1.34
N TYR A 120 -16.21 6.59 2.50
CA TYR A 120 -15.60 5.59 3.38
C TYR A 120 -15.44 4.23 2.69
N TRP A 121 -16.49 3.77 1.99
CA TRP A 121 -16.42 2.51 1.27
C TRP A 121 -15.35 2.53 0.18
N GLN A 122 -15.25 3.61 -0.59
CA GLN A 122 -14.22 3.77 -1.63
C GLN A 122 -12.81 3.77 -1.05
N ASP A 123 -12.59 4.48 0.06
CA ASP A 123 -11.29 4.55 0.74
C ASP A 123 -10.89 3.19 1.31
N CYS A 124 -11.82 2.49 1.97
CA CYS A 124 -11.60 1.12 2.44
C CYS A 124 -11.30 0.16 1.30
N GLU A 125 -12.01 0.27 0.18
CA GLU A 125 -11.78 -0.58 -0.99
C GLU A 125 -10.37 -0.35 -1.56
N GLN A 126 -9.93 0.90 -1.66
CA GLN A 126 -8.59 1.25 -2.11
C GLN A 126 -7.53 0.63 -1.19
N LEU A 127 -7.63 0.85 0.12
CA LEU A 127 -6.69 0.29 1.10
C LEU A 127 -6.68 -1.26 1.07
N GLN A 128 -7.84 -1.90 0.88
CA GLN A 128 -7.89 -3.35 0.73
C GLN A 128 -7.23 -3.84 -0.56
N ARG A 129 -7.35 -3.09 -1.67
CA ARG A 129 -6.65 -3.44 -2.92
C ARG A 129 -5.14 -3.32 -2.74
N GLU A 130 -4.67 -2.25 -2.09
CA GLU A 130 -3.26 -2.06 -1.75
C GLU A 130 -2.77 -3.21 -0.86
N ARG A 131 -3.53 -3.57 0.19
CA ARG A 131 -3.21 -4.72 1.05
C ARG A 131 -3.06 -6.01 0.27
N ARG A 132 -4.02 -6.34 -0.61
CA ARG A 132 -3.98 -7.55 -1.43
C ARG A 132 -2.80 -7.57 -2.39
N ARG A 133 -2.41 -6.40 -2.92
CA ARG A 133 -1.23 -6.27 -3.78
C ARG A 133 0.04 -6.58 -2.98
N LEU A 134 0.24 -5.93 -1.84
CA LEU A 134 1.41 -6.17 -0.97
C LEU A 134 1.47 -7.62 -0.48
N GLN A 135 0.32 -8.22 -0.15
CA GLN A 135 0.26 -9.64 0.21
C GLN A 135 0.75 -10.54 -0.93
N ARG A 136 0.41 -10.24 -2.19
CA ARG A 136 0.92 -10.99 -3.34
C ARG A 136 2.41 -10.78 -3.52
N GLU A 137 2.90 -9.54 -3.41
CA GLU A 137 4.33 -9.24 -3.49
C GLU A 137 5.12 -10.02 -2.40
N LEU A 138 4.57 -10.13 -1.19
CA LEU A 138 5.16 -10.93 -0.11
C LEU A 138 5.13 -12.44 -0.41
N THR A 139 4.01 -12.95 -0.95
CA THR A 139 3.89 -14.35 -1.38
C THR A 139 4.87 -14.66 -2.50
N GLU A 140 5.03 -13.78 -3.47
CA GLU A 140 6.00 -13.94 -4.55
C GLU A 140 7.42 -13.99 -4.01
N LEU A 141 7.79 -13.10 -3.08
CA LEU A 141 9.12 -13.13 -2.45
C LEU A 141 9.39 -14.41 -1.65
N THR A 142 8.36 -14.98 -1.02
CA THR A 142 8.48 -16.21 -0.23
C THR A 142 8.43 -17.49 -1.09
N ASP A 143 7.68 -17.49 -2.19
CA ASP A 143 7.63 -18.59 -3.15
C ASP A 143 8.91 -18.63 -4.03
N THR A 144 9.50 -17.47 -4.33
CA THR A 144 10.80 -17.41 -5.04
C THR A 144 11.91 -18.04 -4.19
N ASP A 145 11.83 -17.94 -2.86
CA ASP A 145 12.74 -18.63 -1.92
C ASP A 145 12.62 -20.17 -1.95
N LEU A 146 11.48 -20.72 -2.39
CA LEU A 146 11.26 -22.18 -2.46
C LEU A 146 11.56 -22.78 -3.84
N SER A 147 11.73 -21.95 -4.88
CA SER A 147 11.97 -22.40 -6.26
C SER A 147 13.45 -22.52 -6.64
N LEU A 148 14.37 -22.18 -5.73
CA LEU A 148 15.83 -22.36 -5.90
C LEU A 148 16.37 -23.64 -5.24
N PHE A 149 15.52 -24.45 -4.60
CA PHE A 149 15.95 -25.60 -3.79
C PHE A 149 15.38 -26.98 -4.21
N PHE A 150 14.67 -27.07 -5.34
CA PHE A 150 14.27 -28.34 -5.98
C PHE A 150 14.61 -28.33 -7.46
#